data_AF-A0A933ZPZ5-F1
#
_entry.id   AF-A0A933ZPZ5-F1
#
_cell.length_a   1.000
_cell.length_b   1.000
_cell.length_c   1.000
_cell.angle_alpha   90.00
_cell.angle_beta   90.00
_cell.angle_gamma   90.00
#
_symmetry.space_group_name_H-M   'P 1'
#
loop_
_entity.id
_entity.type
_entity.pdbx_description
1 polymer ?
#
loop_
_entity_poly.entity_id
_entity_poly.type
_entity_poly.pdbx_seq_one_letter_code
_entity_poly.pdbx_strand_id
1 'polypeptide(L)'
;MRTLIQVAVAAAAVALSTVACQKASLQSISGPATAPSTTAPPGPDASGLAKSDLVVGVVGSLSGAEATFGDSTRKGIELALREINARGGLKERLVRVVVI
;
A
#
# COMPACT_ATOMS: atom_id res chain seq x y z
N MET A 1 12.02 11.65 47.45
CA MET A 1 10.55 11.81 47.54
C MET A 1 9.92 12.34 46.24
N ARG A 2 10.50 13.34 45.57
CA ARG A 2 10.07 13.78 44.21
C ARG A 2 10.21 12.69 43.13
N THR A 3 11.27 11.86 43.21
CA THR A 3 11.53 10.75 42.30
C THR A 3 10.59 9.55 42.49
N LEU A 4 10.02 9.38 43.69
CA LEU A 4 9.05 8.31 43.98
C LEU A 4 7.65 8.64 43.43
N ILE A 5 7.31 9.93 43.32
CA ILE A 5 6.05 10.38 42.72
C ILE A 5 6.06 10.20 41.19
N GLN A 6 7.22 10.37 40.53
CA GLN A 6 7.31 10.20 39.07
C GLN A 6 7.19 8.74 38.61
N VAL A 7 7.68 7.77 39.40
CA VAL A 7 7.57 6.33 39.07
C VAL A 7 6.11 5.85 39.20
N ALA A 8 5.34 6.42 40.13
CA ALA A 8 3.92 6.10 40.30
C ALA A 8 3.04 6.65 39.14
N VAL A 9 3.40 7.79 38.56
CA VAL A 9 2.67 8.36 37.40
C VAL A 9 3.01 7.60 36.09
N ALA A 10 4.21 7.02 35.98
CA ALA A 10 4.61 6.22 34.83
C ALA A 10 3.94 4.83 34.75
N ALA A 11 3.40 4.31 35.85
CA ALA A 11 2.76 2.98 35.90
C ALA A 11 1.25 2.99 35.56
N ALA A 12 0.61 4.16 35.45
CA ALA A 12 -0.85 4.27 35.25
C ALA A 12 -1.28 4.45 33.78
N ALA A 13 -0.34 4.56 32.82
CA ALA A 13 -0.66 4.82 31.40
C ALA A 13 -0.51 3.61 30.46
N VAL A 14 -0.19 2.41 30.98
CA VAL A 14 0.12 1.22 30.15
C VAL A 14 -1.04 0.22 30.04
N ALA A 15 -2.24 0.53 30.57
CA ALA A 15 -3.32 -0.45 30.74
C ALA A 15 -4.67 -0.10 30.07
N LEU A 16 -4.68 0.64 28.94
CA LEU A 16 -5.90 0.81 28.14
C LEU A 16 -5.81 0.09 26.78
N SER A 17 -6.33 -1.13 26.80
CA SER A 17 -7.17 -1.73 25.75
C SER A 17 -6.55 -2.02 24.38
N THR A 18 -5.71 -3.05 24.37
CA THR A 18 -5.95 -4.18 23.46
C THR A 18 -7.36 -4.75 23.69
N VAL A 19 -8.04 -5.18 22.62
CA VAL A 19 -9.34 -5.90 22.56
C VAL A 19 -10.54 -5.01 22.16
N ALA A 20 -10.74 -4.88 20.84
CA ALA A 20 -12.07 -4.79 20.22
C ALA A 20 -11.99 -5.29 18.76
N CYS A 21 -11.50 -6.53 18.58
CA CYS A 21 -11.75 -7.28 17.36
C CYS A 21 -13.05 -8.06 17.58
N GLN A 22 -14.21 -7.46 17.24
CA GLN A 22 -15.50 -8.16 17.21
C GLN A 22 -16.11 -8.04 15.82
N LYS A 23 -15.75 -9.00 14.98
CA LYS A 23 -16.64 -9.88 14.21
C LYS A 23 -17.82 -9.23 13.47
N ALA A 24 -17.70 -9.31 12.15
CA ALA A 24 -18.69 -9.77 11.16
C ALA A 24 -20.12 -9.19 11.19
N SER A 25 -20.47 -8.66 10.02
CA SER A 25 -21.81 -8.61 9.43
C SER A 25 -22.71 -7.43 9.82
N LEU A 26 -22.51 -6.31 9.12
CA LEU A 26 -23.63 -5.59 8.51
C LEU A 26 -23.29 -5.31 7.04
N GLN A 27 -23.44 -6.35 6.22
CA GLN A 27 -23.85 -6.18 4.84
C GLN A 27 -25.36 -5.87 4.85
N SER A 28 -25.79 -4.78 4.23
CA SER A 28 -26.99 -4.81 3.38
C SER A 28 -27.12 -3.50 2.61
N ILE A 29 -26.61 -3.48 1.39
CA ILE A 29 -27.33 -2.86 0.29
C ILE A 29 -27.44 -3.92 -0.80
N SER A 30 -28.66 -4.39 -0.94
CA SER A 30 -29.14 -5.40 -1.85
C SER A 30 -29.01 -4.97 -3.31
N GLY A 31 -28.67 -5.92 -4.16
CA GLY A 31 -28.89 -5.85 -5.60
C GLY A 31 -28.28 -7.04 -6.32
N PRO A 32 -29.07 -8.03 -6.79
CA PRO A 32 -28.58 -9.06 -7.68
C PRO A 32 -28.59 -8.53 -9.11
N ALA A 33 -27.44 -8.07 -9.59
CA ALA A 33 -27.21 -7.91 -11.02
C ALA A 33 -26.38 -9.10 -11.49
N THR A 34 -27.08 -10.17 -11.87
CA THR A 34 -26.51 -11.28 -12.63
C THR A 34 -25.95 -10.73 -13.94
N ALA A 35 -24.64 -10.47 -13.96
CA ALA A 35 -23.90 -10.27 -15.20
C ALA A 35 -23.22 -11.60 -15.57
N PRO A 36 -23.37 -12.08 -16.82
CA PRO A 36 -22.85 -13.37 -17.24
C PRO A 36 -21.33 -13.39 -17.20
N SER A 37 -20.80 -14.39 -16.49
CA SER A 37 -19.40 -14.82 -16.54
C SER A 37 -19.08 -15.33 -17.94
N THR A 38 -18.59 -14.44 -18.81
CA THR A 38 -17.83 -14.87 -19.98
C THR A 38 -16.46 -15.29 -19.49
N THR A 39 -16.21 -16.60 -19.48
CA THR A 39 -14.87 -17.18 -19.31
C THR A 39 -13.99 -16.64 -20.43
N ALA A 40 -13.20 -15.62 -20.13
CA ALA A 40 -12.12 -15.19 -21.01
C ALA A 40 -11.14 -16.37 -21.14
N PRO A 41 -10.67 -16.71 -22.35
CA PRO A 41 -9.67 -17.74 -22.53
C PRO A 41 -8.40 -17.40 -21.73
N PRO A 42 -7.68 -18.41 -21.21
CA PRO A 42 -6.40 -18.17 -20.54
C PRO A 42 -5.50 -17.37 -21.48
N GLY A 43 -5.14 -16.16 -21.05
CA GLY A 43 -4.18 -15.33 -21.75
C GLY A 43 -2.83 -16.04 -21.82
N PRO A 44 -2.00 -15.76 -22.82
CA PRO A 44 -0.78 -16.50 -23.09
C PRO A 44 0.10 -16.57 -21.85
N ASP A 45 0.46 -17.80 -21.48
CA ASP A 45 1.36 -18.11 -20.37
C ASP A 45 2.72 -17.46 -20.67
N ALA A 46 2.97 -16.29 -20.07
CA ALA A 46 4.21 -15.54 -20.23
C ALA A 46 5.40 -16.20 -19.48
N SER A 47 5.45 -17.54 -19.46
CA SER A 47 6.52 -18.31 -18.85
C SER A 47 7.58 -18.58 -19.90
N GLY A 48 8.46 -17.60 -20.13
CA GLY A 48 9.58 -17.78 -21.07
C GLY A 48 10.32 -16.51 -21.48
N LEU A 49 9.74 -15.32 -21.25
CA LEU A 49 10.52 -14.09 -21.43
C LEU A 49 11.38 -13.85 -20.19
N ALA A 50 12.66 -13.56 -20.40
CA ALA A 50 13.52 -13.00 -19.36
C ALA A 50 12.73 -11.91 -18.61
N LYS A 51 12.63 -12.07 -17.29
CA LYS A 51 11.80 -11.23 -16.41
C LYS A 51 12.31 -9.80 -16.43
N SER A 52 11.83 -9.03 -17.40
CA SER A 52 12.13 -7.59 -17.56
C SER A 52 11.51 -6.81 -16.42
N ASP A 53 12.00 -5.61 -16.10
CA ASP A 53 11.41 -4.80 -15.03
C ASP A 53 9.93 -4.48 -15.26
N LEU A 54 9.16 -4.37 -14.18
CA LEU A 54 7.78 -3.89 -14.20
C LEU A 54 7.79 -2.35 -14.17
N VAL A 55 7.37 -1.73 -15.27
CA VAL A 55 7.30 -0.27 -15.37
C VAL A 55 5.90 0.20 -15.01
N VAL A 56 5.83 1.17 -14.08
CA VAL A 56 4.59 1.85 -13.67
C VAL A 56 4.63 3.29 -14.16
N GLY A 57 3.62 3.70 -14.91
CA GLY A 57 3.42 5.10 -15.29
C GLY A 57 2.61 5.84 -14.24
N VAL A 58 3.05 7.03 -13.84
CA VAL A 58 2.33 7.90 -12.89
C VAL A 58 2.25 9.29 -13.49
N VAL A 59 1.06 9.87 -13.51
CA VAL A 59 0.87 11.28 -13.87
C VAL A 59 0.95 12.11 -12.60
N GLY A 60 1.80 13.15 -12.58
CA GLY A 60 1.97 14.01 -11.42
C GLY A 60 2.23 15.46 -11.79
N SER A 61 1.77 16.39 -10.94
CA SER A 61 2.06 17.82 -11.08
C SER A 61 3.53 18.09 -10.76
N LEU A 62 4.44 17.87 -11.70
CA LEU A 62 5.88 18.12 -11.54
C LEU A 62 6.28 19.60 -11.75
N SER A 63 5.31 20.44 -12.13
CA SER A 63 5.48 21.87 -12.35
C SER A 63 4.20 22.64 -12.00
N GLY A 64 4.28 23.97 -12.05
CA GLY A 64 3.15 24.85 -11.72
C GLY A 64 2.91 25.00 -10.22
N ALA A 65 1.73 25.48 -9.84
CA ALA A 65 1.40 25.79 -8.45
C ALA A 65 1.41 24.56 -7.51
N GLU A 66 1.26 23.36 -8.07
CA GLU A 66 1.18 22.10 -7.34
C GLU A 66 2.48 21.27 -7.39
N ALA A 67 3.57 21.83 -7.95
CA ALA A 67 4.85 21.14 -8.14
C ALA A 67 5.35 20.41 -6.88
N THR A 68 5.23 21.06 -5.73
CA THR A 68 5.65 20.52 -4.43
C THR A 68 4.93 19.23 -4.05
N PHE A 69 3.64 19.11 -4.43
CA PHE A 69 2.86 17.90 -4.20
C PHE A 69 3.31 16.77 -5.13
N GLY A 70 3.55 17.06 -6.40
CA GLY A 70 4.08 16.07 -7.35
C GLY A 70 5.47 15.58 -6.96
N ASP A 71 6.36 16.48 -6.51
CA ASP A 71 7.68 16.14 -6.00
C ASP A 71 7.61 15.25 -4.75
N SER A 72 6.74 15.60 -3.80
CA SER A 72 6.55 14.80 -2.58
C SER A 72 5.99 13.41 -2.91
N THR A 73 5.05 13.36 -3.86
CA THR A 73 4.45 12.10 -4.34
C THR A 73 5.50 11.24 -5.02
N ARG A 74 6.30 11.80 -5.92
CA ARG A 74 7.40 11.10 -6.61
C ARG A 74 8.39 10.51 -5.61
N LYS A 75 8.85 11.29 -4.64
CA LYS A 75 9.79 10.82 -3.60
C LYS A 75 9.19 9.69 -2.76
N GLY A 76 7.91 9.78 -2.43
CA GLY A 76 7.18 8.72 -1.72
C GLY A 76 7.10 7.43 -2.52
N ILE A 77 6.79 7.52 -3.82
CA ILE A 77 6.77 6.36 -4.72
C ILE A 77 8.16 5.74 -4.84
N GLU A 78 9.20 6.55 -5.05
CA GLU A 78 10.58 6.07 -5.15
C GLU A 78 11.03 5.35 -3.86
N LEU A 79 10.64 5.85 -2.68
CA LEU A 79 10.90 5.17 -1.41
C LEU A 79 10.20 3.80 -1.34
N ALA A 80 8.90 3.75 -1.64
CA ALA A 80 8.14 2.49 -1.63
C ALA A 80 8.72 1.47 -2.62
N LEU A 81 9.13 1.91 -3.81
CA LEU A 81 9.77 1.04 -4.79
C LEU A 81 11.11 0.51 -4.32
N ARG A 82 11.93 1.32 -3.64
CA ARG A 82 13.18 0.83 -3.03
C ARG A 82 12.91 -0.28 -2.02
N GLU A 83 11.91 -0.12 -1.15
CA GLU A 83 11.55 -1.13 -0.15
C GLU A 83 11.02 -2.42 -0.80
N ILE A 84 10.18 -2.29 -1.83
CA ILE A 84 9.65 -3.44 -2.58
C ILE A 84 10.78 -4.19 -3.29
N ASN A 85 11.66 -3.47 -3.98
CA ASN A 85 12.77 -4.07 -4.71
C ASN A 85 13.81 -4.70 -3.78
N ALA A 86 14.06 -4.11 -2.60
CA ALA A 86 14.90 -4.72 -1.56
C ALA A 86 14.35 -6.07 -1.06
N ARG A 87 13.04 -6.31 -1.19
CA ARG A 87 12.37 -7.57 -0.83
C ARG A 87 12.23 -8.54 -2.01
N GLY A 88 12.95 -8.31 -3.11
CA GLY A 88 12.92 -9.17 -4.31
C GLY A 88 11.89 -8.76 -5.36
N GLY A 89 11.30 -7.57 -5.24
CA GLY A 89 10.36 -7.03 -6.21
C GLY A 89 8.99 -7.72 -6.19
N LEU A 90 8.27 -7.67 -7.31
CA LEU A 90 6.95 -8.26 -7.47
C LEU A 90 7.00 -9.36 -8.52
N LYS A 91 6.58 -10.59 -8.16
CA LYS A 91 6.66 -11.76 -9.04
C LYS A 91 8.06 -11.95 -9.64
N GLU A 92 9.09 -11.75 -8.81
CA GLU A 92 10.52 -11.86 -9.19
C GLU A 92 10.94 -10.87 -10.28
N ARG A 93 10.26 -9.70 -10.34
CA ARG A 93 10.59 -8.60 -11.24
C ARG A 93 10.80 -7.33 -10.42
N LEU A 94 11.89 -6.60 -10.70
CA LEU A 94 12.09 -5.28 -10.11
C LEU A 94 11.07 -4.30 -10.68
N VAL A 95 10.65 -3.36 -9.85
CA VAL A 95 9.63 -2.36 -10.20
C VAL A 95 10.28 -0.99 -10.33
N ARG A 96 9.91 -0.24 -11.36
CA ARG A 96 10.38 1.12 -11.61
C ARG A 96 9.24 2.02 -12.05
N VAL A 97 9.34 3.29 -11.69
CA VAL A 97 8.33 4.31 -12.03
C VAL A 97 8.85 5.25 -13.11
N VAL A 98 7.94 5.66 -13.99
CA VAL A 98 8.11 6.82 -14.86
C VAL A 98 7.02 7.81 -14.47
N VAL A 99 7.43 9.00 -14.02
CA VAL A 99 6.50 10.09 -13.69
C VAL A 99 6.47 11.07 -14.85
N ILE A 100 5.26 11.40 -15.29
CA ILE A 100 4.97 12.34 -16.38
C ILE A 100 4.11 13.50 -15.89
#